data_AF-A0A191TK09-F1
#
_entry.id   AF-A0A191TK09-F1
#
_cell.length_a   1.000
_cell.length_b   1.000
_cell.length_c   1.000
_cell.angle_alpha   90.00
_cell.angle_beta   90.00
_cell.angle_gamma   90.00
#
_symmetry.space_group_name_H-M   'P 1'
#
loop_
_entity.id
_entity.type
_entity.pdbx_description
1 polymer ?
#
loop_
_entity_poly.entity_id
_entity_poly.type
_entity_poly.pdbx_seq_one_letter_code
_entity_poly.pdbx_strand_id
1 'polypeptide(L)'
;MKKTIMITEASFGTGKVMSLYFAKQGWNVVATLHKLCDVNELAEHSSILIKQMNVADITSIENVILDSIDTFGGIDVVLNNGIYANETMNVMRAILPHFRIRNKGKLIHVNPNAENIAATVYELADGNILKRYCFPDDFDFLLD
;
A
#
# COMPACT_ATOMS: atom_id res chain seq x y z
N MET A 1 -5.19 13.49 -12.15
CA MET A 1 -5.47 13.11 -10.74
C MET A 1 -4.18 12.63 -10.11
N LYS A 2 -3.99 12.87 -8.80
CA LYS A 2 -2.84 12.34 -8.05
C LYS A 2 -2.89 10.81 -8.05
N LYS A 3 -1.73 10.15 -8.11
CA LYS A 3 -1.64 8.70 -7.90
C LYS A 3 -1.93 8.39 -6.42
N THR A 4 -2.54 7.24 -6.14
CA THR A 4 -2.89 6.81 -4.78
C THR A 4 -2.15 5.52 -4.41
N ILE A 5 -1.49 5.53 -3.25
CA ILE A 5 -0.84 4.36 -2.66
C ILE A 5 -1.51 3.95 -1.34
N MET A 6 -1.82 2.67 -1.16
CA MET A 6 -2.21 2.09 0.12
C MET A 6 -1.02 1.39 0.76
N ILE A 7 -0.74 1.70 2.03
CA ILE A 7 0.43 1.17 2.76
C ILE A 7 -0.07 0.42 4.00
N THR A 8 0.34 -0.85 4.15
CA THR A 8 0.06 -1.66 5.34
C THR A 8 1.04 -1.36 6.48
N GLU A 9 0.56 -1.45 7.73
CA GLU A 9 1.38 -1.22 8.94
C GLU A 9 2.13 0.13 8.92
N ALA A 10 1.40 1.23 8.75
CA ALA A 10 1.94 2.58 8.64
C ALA A 10 2.18 3.30 9.99
N SER A 11 1.94 2.63 11.11
CA SER A 11 2.04 3.24 12.46
C SER A 11 3.47 3.52 12.91
N PHE A 12 4.47 2.80 12.38
CA PHE A 12 5.88 2.97 12.73
C PHE A 12 6.82 2.56 11.59
N GLY A 13 8.13 2.74 11.82
CA GLY A 13 9.20 2.24 10.95
C GLY A 13 9.04 2.64 9.49
N THR A 14 9.34 1.69 8.61
CA THR A 14 9.27 1.87 7.15
C THR A 14 7.89 2.29 6.68
N GLY A 15 6.81 1.74 7.23
CA GLY A 15 5.44 2.10 6.84
C GLY A 15 5.17 3.60 7.04
N LYS A 16 5.50 4.12 8.23
CA LYS A 16 5.36 5.55 8.54
C LYS A 16 6.23 6.43 7.64
N VAL A 17 7.50 6.07 7.48
CA VAL A 17 8.44 6.82 6.62
C VAL A 17 7.94 6.89 5.18
N MET A 18 7.45 5.77 4.65
CA MET A 18 6.91 5.70 3.30
C MET A 18 5.63 6.50 3.14
N SER A 19 4.72 6.48 4.11
CA SER A 19 3.52 7.32 4.08
C SER A 19 3.87 8.81 4.00
N LEU A 20 4.82 9.27 4.81
CA LEU A 20 5.28 10.66 4.77
C LEU A 20 5.99 11.00 3.46
N TYR A 21 6.84 10.08 2.96
CA TYR A 21 7.57 10.26 1.71
C TYR A 21 6.62 10.45 0.54
N PHE A 22 5.67 9.54 0.32
CA PHE A 22 4.72 9.64 -0.78
C PHE A 22 3.83 10.87 -0.69
N ALA A 23 3.39 11.25 0.52
CA ALA A 23 2.64 12.48 0.72
C ALA A 23 3.44 13.71 0.30
N LYS A 24 4.74 13.77 0.66
CA LYS A 24 5.67 14.83 0.23
C LYS A 24 5.90 14.85 -1.28
N GLN A 25 5.88 13.69 -1.94
CA GLN A 25 5.95 13.57 -3.40
C GLN A 25 4.61 13.90 -4.09
N GLY A 26 3.59 14.36 -3.35
CA GLY A 26 2.32 14.80 -3.90
C GLY A 26 1.32 13.69 -4.20
N TRP A 27 1.55 12.47 -3.71
CA TRP A 27 0.62 11.35 -3.83
C TRP A 27 -0.48 11.43 -2.77
N ASN A 28 -1.60 10.76 -3.06
CA ASN A 28 -2.56 10.39 -2.03
C ASN A 28 -2.08 9.12 -1.35
N VAL A 29 -2.19 9.07 -0.02
CA VAL A 29 -1.70 7.93 0.77
C VAL A 29 -2.84 7.41 1.62
N VAL A 30 -3.08 6.11 1.58
CA VAL A 30 -3.96 5.41 2.52
C VAL A 30 -3.04 4.70 3.51
N ALA A 31 -2.82 5.34 4.66
CA ALA A 31 -1.97 4.82 5.72
C ALA A 31 -2.82 3.93 6.63
N THR A 32 -2.55 2.61 6.62
CA THR A 32 -3.36 1.66 7.39
C THR A 32 -2.62 1.18 8.64
N LEU A 33 -3.36 1.04 9.75
CA LEU A 33 -2.83 0.70 11.06
C LEU A 33 -3.64 -0.47 11.64
N HIS A 34 -2.99 -1.45 12.26
CA HIS A 34 -3.73 -2.52 12.95
C HIS A 34 -4.63 -1.99 14.08
N LYS A 35 -4.14 -0.99 14.82
CA LYS A 35 -4.90 -0.25 15.85
C LYS A 35 -4.68 1.23 15.65
N LEU A 36 -5.73 2.02 15.84
CA LEU A 36 -5.57 3.47 15.90
C LEU A 36 -4.69 3.83 17.10
N CYS A 37 -3.65 4.60 16.83
CA CYS A 37 -2.71 5.13 17.81
C CYS A 37 -2.37 6.57 17.45
N ASP A 38 -1.59 7.24 18.29
CA ASP A 38 -1.13 8.58 17.99
C ASP A 38 -0.14 8.55 16.81
N VAL A 39 -0.56 9.16 15.70
CA VAL A 39 0.22 9.35 14.48
C VAL A 39 0.11 10.81 14.00
N ASN A 40 0.30 11.77 14.91
CA ASN A 40 0.20 13.21 14.63
C ASN A 40 0.89 13.64 13.33
N GLU A 41 2.13 13.18 13.09
CA GLU A 41 2.88 13.49 11.87
C GLU A 41 2.17 13.06 10.57
N LEU A 42 1.44 11.93 10.59
CA LEU A 42 0.65 11.50 9.42
C LEU A 42 -0.60 12.36 9.26
N ALA A 43 -1.24 12.72 10.37
CA ALA A 43 -2.47 13.50 10.39
C ALA A 43 -2.28 14.97 9.95
N GLU A 44 -1.05 15.48 10.02
CA GLU A 44 -0.68 16.81 9.50
C GLU A 44 -0.79 16.94 7.98
N HIS A 45 -0.79 15.81 7.25
CA HIS A 45 -0.87 15.79 5.79
C HIS A 45 -2.29 15.52 5.31
N SER A 46 -2.92 16.51 4.67
CA SER A 46 -4.28 16.39 4.11
C SER A 46 -4.41 15.37 2.96
N SER A 47 -3.29 14.92 2.38
CA SER A 47 -3.26 13.85 1.37
C SER A 47 -3.13 12.45 1.97
N ILE A 48 -3.11 12.32 3.31
CA ILE A 48 -3.04 11.02 4.00
C ILE A 48 -4.42 10.70 4.60
N LEU A 49 -5.01 9.60 4.14
CA LEU A 49 -6.17 8.97 4.75
C LEU A 49 -5.69 7.89 5.74
N ILE A 50 -5.94 8.11 7.02
CA ILE A 50 -5.57 7.18 8.08
C ILE A 50 -6.73 6.20 8.32
N LYS A 51 -6.47 4.89 8.24
CA LYS A 51 -7.50 3.86 8.46
C LYS A 51 -7.02 2.76 9.40
N GLN A 52 -7.91 2.30 10.26
CA GLN A 52 -7.70 1.03 10.93
C GLN A 52 -7.94 -0.11 9.94
N MET A 53 -7.03 -1.10 9.90
CA MET A 53 -7.16 -2.27 9.04
C MET A 53 -6.58 -3.50 9.71
N ASN A 54 -7.36 -4.57 9.80
CA ASN A 54 -6.87 -5.89 10.18
C ASN A 54 -6.60 -6.72 8.92
N VAL A 55 -5.32 -6.97 8.60
CA VAL A 55 -4.93 -7.71 7.39
C VAL A 55 -5.32 -9.20 7.41
N ALA A 56 -5.67 -9.74 8.59
CA ALA A 56 -6.22 -11.08 8.70
C ALA A 56 -7.72 -11.16 8.36
N ASP A 57 -8.41 -10.02 8.25
CA ASP A 57 -9.84 -9.92 7.95
C ASP A 57 -10.07 -9.27 6.58
N ILE A 58 -10.53 -10.06 5.61
CA ILE A 58 -10.78 -9.59 4.25
C ILE A 58 -11.83 -8.47 4.21
N THR A 59 -12.84 -8.51 5.08
CA THR A 59 -13.89 -7.49 5.15
C THR A 59 -13.30 -6.17 5.64
N SER A 60 -12.37 -6.23 6.60
CA SER A 60 -11.65 -5.05 7.06
C SER A 60 -10.83 -4.41 5.94
N ILE A 61 -10.21 -5.21 5.08
CA ILE A 61 -9.42 -4.71 3.94
C ILE A 61 -10.35 -4.11 2.87
N GLU A 62 -11.44 -4.79 2.54
CA GLU A 62 -12.43 -4.33 1.55
C GLU A 62 -13.04 -2.98 1.94
N ASN A 63 -13.38 -2.78 3.22
CA ASN A 63 -13.87 -1.50 3.72
C ASN A 63 -12.86 -0.36 3.50
N VAL A 64 -11.58 -0.61 3.77
CA VAL A 64 -10.53 0.39 3.53
C VAL A 64 -10.36 0.69 2.05
N ILE A 65 -10.45 -0.33 1.18
CA ILE A 65 -10.40 -0.12 -0.27
C ILE A 65 -11.57 0.75 -0.73
N LEU A 66 -12.79 0.49 -0.25
CA LEU A 66 -13.97 1.30 -0.57
C LEU A 66 -13.80 2.75 -0.11
N ASP A 67 -13.41 2.95 1.14
CA ASP A 67 -13.16 4.30 1.68
C ASP A 67 -12.09 5.05 0.87
N SER A 68 -11.07 4.33 0.39
CA SER A 68 -10.00 4.89 -0.45
C SER A 68 -10.50 5.27 -1.84
N ILE A 69 -11.39 4.47 -2.41
CA ILE A 69 -12.04 4.76 -3.69
C ILE A 69 -12.93 5.99 -3.55
N ASP A 70 -13.73 6.07 -2.48
CA ASP A 70 -14.62 7.21 -2.24
C ASP A 70 -13.83 8.50 -1.99
N THR A 71 -12.70 8.41 -1.26
CA THR A 71 -11.89 9.58 -0.92
C THR A 71 -11.02 10.06 -2.09
N PHE A 72 -10.39 9.13 -2.82
CA PHE A 72 -9.33 9.45 -3.79
C PHE A 72 -9.63 9.02 -5.24
N GLY A 73 -10.77 8.38 -5.50
CA GLY A 73 -11.16 7.88 -6.81
C GLY A 73 -10.49 6.55 -7.19
N GLY A 74 -9.71 5.96 -6.28
CA GLY A 74 -9.12 4.64 -6.44
C GLY A 74 -7.71 4.52 -5.87
N ILE A 75 -7.23 3.28 -5.85
CA ILE A 75 -5.87 2.89 -5.50
C ILE A 75 -5.11 2.52 -6.78
N ASP A 76 -3.88 2.99 -6.94
CA ASP A 76 -2.99 2.61 -8.05
C ASP A 76 -1.88 1.67 -7.58
N VAL A 77 -1.44 1.80 -6.32
CA VAL A 77 -0.36 1.01 -5.74
C VAL A 77 -0.75 0.48 -4.36
N VAL A 78 -0.42 -0.77 -4.05
CA VAL A 78 -0.49 -1.33 -2.70
C VAL A 78 0.91 -1.76 -2.25
N LEU A 79 1.36 -1.23 -1.11
CA LEU A 79 2.59 -1.61 -0.44
C LEU A 79 2.26 -2.46 0.80
N ASN A 80 2.41 -3.77 0.64
CA ASN A 80 2.37 -4.76 1.71
C ASN A 80 3.66 -4.68 2.53
N ASN A 81 3.69 -3.75 3.48
CA ASN A 81 4.75 -3.54 4.44
C ASN A 81 4.42 -4.21 5.78
N GLY A 82 5.40 -4.90 6.37
CA GLY A 82 5.28 -5.46 7.73
C GLY A 82 4.29 -6.60 7.89
N ILE A 83 3.87 -7.26 6.81
CA ILE A 83 2.90 -8.37 6.83
C ILE A 83 3.52 -9.66 6.30
N TYR A 84 3.02 -10.80 6.78
CA TYR A 84 3.51 -12.13 6.40
C TYR A 84 2.79 -12.66 5.15
N ALA A 85 3.28 -13.78 4.60
CA ALA A 85 2.81 -14.34 3.33
C ALA A 85 1.30 -14.69 3.32
N ASN A 86 0.77 -15.22 4.42
CA ASN A 86 -0.65 -15.52 4.60
C ASN A 86 -1.52 -14.25 4.54
N GLU A 87 -1.08 -13.18 5.19
CA GLU A 87 -1.79 -11.88 5.24
C GLU A 87 -1.71 -11.15 3.89
N THR A 88 -0.55 -11.25 3.22
CA THR A 88 -0.34 -10.72 1.87
C THR A 88 -1.39 -11.27 0.91
N MET A 89 -1.77 -12.55 1.04
CA MET A 89 -2.80 -13.16 0.20
C MET A 89 -4.18 -12.51 0.40
N ASN A 90 -4.55 -12.13 1.62
CA ASN A 90 -5.82 -11.46 1.88
C ASN A 90 -5.87 -10.08 1.20
N VAL A 91 -4.79 -9.29 1.34
CA VAL A 91 -4.70 -7.98 0.69
C VAL A 91 -4.75 -8.10 -0.82
N MET A 92 -4.01 -9.07 -1.39
CA MET A 92 -4.05 -9.34 -2.83
C MET A 92 -5.46 -9.71 -3.30
N ARG A 93 -6.15 -10.63 -2.60
CA ARG A 93 -7.50 -11.06 -2.97
C ARG A 93 -8.51 -9.90 -2.95
N ALA A 94 -8.40 -9.01 -1.97
CA ALA A 94 -9.30 -7.87 -1.84
C ALA A 94 -9.07 -6.80 -2.93
N ILE A 95 -7.82 -6.50 -3.28
CA ILE A 95 -7.51 -5.41 -4.24
C ILE A 95 -7.56 -5.84 -5.71
N LEU A 96 -7.34 -7.13 -6.02
CA LEU A 96 -7.28 -7.61 -7.40
C LEU A 96 -8.52 -7.29 -8.24
N PRO A 97 -9.78 -7.41 -7.75
CA PRO A 97 -10.95 -7.00 -8.51
C PRO A 97 -10.90 -5.53 -8.97
N HIS A 98 -10.50 -4.63 -8.07
CA HIS A 98 -10.33 -3.21 -8.36
C HIS A 98 -9.26 -2.98 -9.43
N PHE A 99 -8.09 -3.61 -9.31
CA PHE A 99 -7.02 -3.49 -10.32
C PHE A 99 -7.40 -4.07 -11.67
N ARG A 100 -8.13 -5.20 -11.69
CA ARG A 100 -8.61 -5.83 -12.93
C ARG A 100 -9.61 -4.95 -13.68
N ILE A 101 -10.59 -4.36 -12.97
CA ILE A 101 -11.57 -3.46 -13.58
C ILE A 101 -10.89 -2.23 -14.18
N ARG A 102 -9.83 -1.73 -13.53
CA ARG A 102 -9.06 -0.58 -14.04
C ARG A 102 -8.02 -0.94 -15.11
N ASN A 103 -7.81 -2.24 -15.37
CA ASN A 103 -6.70 -2.79 -16.17
C ASN A 103 -5.33 -2.17 -15.82
N LYS A 104 -5.12 -1.86 -14.54
CA LYS A 104 -3.87 -1.28 -14.02
C LYS A 104 -3.79 -1.47 -12.51
N GLY A 105 -2.57 -1.60 -12.01
CA GLY A 105 -2.29 -1.62 -10.58
C GLY A 105 -0.95 -2.27 -10.29
N LYS A 106 -0.31 -1.82 -9.20
CA LYS A 106 0.99 -2.33 -8.75
C LYS A 106 0.86 -2.82 -7.30
N LEU A 107 1.29 -4.05 -7.05
CA LEU A 107 1.42 -4.64 -5.72
C LEU A 107 2.91 -4.72 -5.39
N ILE A 108 3.32 -4.19 -4.26
CA ILE A 108 4.68 -4.33 -3.73
C ILE A 108 4.59 -5.04 -2.40
N HIS A 109 5.40 -6.08 -2.22
CA HIS A 109 5.54 -6.78 -0.96
C HIS A 109 6.95 -6.60 -0.43
N VAL A 110 7.09 -5.97 0.73
CA VAL A 110 8.37 -5.82 1.41
C VAL A 110 8.59 -7.04 2.28
N ASN A 111 9.66 -7.79 2.03
CA ASN A 111 9.99 -8.96 2.82
C ASN A 111 10.53 -8.53 4.19
N PRO A 112 9.84 -8.83 5.31
CA PRO A 112 10.27 -8.41 6.63
C PRO A 112 11.53 -9.15 7.13
N ASN A 113 11.93 -10.25 6.49
CA ASN A 113 13.07 -11.09 6.89
C ASN A 113 14.34 -10.84 6.07
N ALA A 114 14.31 -9.89 5.14
CA ALA A 114 15.49 -9.60 4.33
C ALA A 114 16.44 -8.67 5.09
N GLU A 115 17.75 -8.97 5.06
CA GLU A 115 18.80 -8.15 5.68
C GLU A 115 18.87 -6.74 5.06
N ASN A 116 18.45 -6.59 3.80
CA ASN A 116 18.25 -5.34 3.07
C ASN A 116 16.77 -5.22 2.64
N ILE A 117 16.31 -4.02 2.23
CA ILE A 117 14.93 -3.82 1.75
C ILE A 117 14.72 -4.63 0.45
N ALA A 118 14.25 -5.87 0.57
CA ALA A 118 13.89 -6.70 -0.56
C ALA A 118 12.38 -6.59 -0.80
N ALA A 119 12.00 -5.86 -1.83
CA ALA A 119 10.63 -5.74 -2.28
C ALA A 119 10.36 -6.63 -3.48
N THR A 120 9.31 -7.47 -3.44
CA THR A 120 8.75 -8.15 -4.61
C THR A 120 7.62 -7.30 -5.18
N VAL A 121 7.78 -6.82 -6.41
CA VAL A 121 6.75 -6.08 -7.13
C VAL A 121 6.00 -7.01 -8.07
N TYR A 122 4.68 -6.83 -8.16
CA TYR A 122 3.79 -7.41 -9.16
C TYR A 122 3.06 -6.27 -9.85
N GLU A 123 3.17 -6.21 -11.16
CA GLU A 123 2.48 -5.21 -11.97
C GLU A 123 1.44 -5.90 -12.86
N LEU A 124 0.22 -5.39 -12.83
CA LEU A 124 -0.83 -5.83 -13.76
C LEU A 124 -0.72 -5.01 -15.04
N ALA A 125 -0.49 -5.69 -16.17
CA ALA A 125 -0.92 -5.19 -17.48
C ALA A 125 -1.58 -6.32 -18.28
N ASP A 126 -2.62 -5.95 -19.02
CA ASP A 126 -3.42 -6.86 -19.85
C ASP A 126 -3.94 -8.08 -19.06
N GLY A 127 -4.34 -7.86 -17.80
CA GLY A 127 -4.87 -8.90 -16.92
C GLY A 127 -3.83 -9.90 -16.38
N ASN A 128 -2.55 -9.75 -16.70
CA ASN A 128 -1.48 -10.66 -16.29
C ASN A 128 -0.48 -9.98 -15.34
N ILE A 129 0.12 -10.78 -14.45
CA ILE A 129 1.23 -10.35 -13.60
C ILE A 129 2.52 -10.45 -14.44
N LEU A 130 3.19 -9.32 -14.67
CA LEU A 130 4.21 -9.26 -15.70
C LEU A 130 5.66 -9.39 -15.21
N LYS A 131 5.99 -8.93 -14.01
CA LYS A 131 7.41 -8.79 -13.58
C LYS A 131 7.57 -8.95 -12.07
N ARG A 132 8.72 -9.50 -11.66
CA ARG A 132 9.24 -9.57 -10.28
C ARG A 132 10.58 -8.86 -10.23
N TYR A 133 10.75 -7.95 -9.29
CA TYR A 133 11.98 -7.21 -9.04
C TYR A 133 12.49 -7.49 -7.61
N CYS A 134 13.80 -7.28 -7.39
CA CYS A 134 14.42 -7.12 -6.07
C CYS A 134 15.27 -5.83 -6.17
N PHE A 135 15.02 -4.83 -5.33
CA PHE A 135 15.70 -3.53 -5.40
C PHE A 135 16.72 -3.36 -4.28
N PRO A 136 17.79 -2.57 -4.47
CA PRO A 136 18.70 -2.17 -3.40
C PRO A 136 18.31 -0.82 -2.78
N ASP A 137 18.51 -0.73 -1.47
CA ASP A 137 18.75 0.43 -0.59
C ASP A 137 17.80 1.65 -0.54
N ASP A 138 16.93 1.90 -1.52
CA ASP A 138 15.94 3.00 -1.47
C ASP A 138 14.58 2.66 -2.09
N PHE A 139 13.64 3.62 -2.01
CA PHE A 139 12.25 3.45 -2.45
C PHE A 139 11.89 4.26 -3.70
N ASP A 140 12.86 4.89 -4.36
CA ASP A 140 12.58 5.80 -5.49
C ASP A 140 11.99 5.05 -6.68
N PHE A 141 12.33 3.76 -6.83
CA PHE A 141 11.73 2.86 -7.82
C PHE A 141 10.19 2.73 -7.71
N LEU A 142 9.60 3.13 -6.58
CA LEU A 142 8.16 3.10 -6.39
C LEU A 142 7.43 4.33 -6.96
N LEU A 143 8.17 5.38 -7.34
CA LEU A 143 7.59 6.60 -7.90
C LEU A 143 7.24 6.48 -9.39
N ASP A 144 7.97 5.62 -10.11
CA ASP A 144 7.75 5.30 -11.53
C ASP A 144 6.43 4.51 -11.74
#